data_AF-A0A4R8HNJ1-F1
#
_entry.id   AF-A0A4R8HNJ1-F1
#
_cell.length_a   1.000
_cell.length_b   1.000
_cell.length_c   1.000
_cell.angle_alpha   90.00
_cell.angle_beta   90.00
_cell.angle_gamma   90.00
#
_symmetry.space_group_name_H-M   'P 1'
#
loop_
_entity.id
_entity.type
_entity.pdbx_description
1 polymer ?
#
loop_
_entity_poly.entity_id
_entity_poly.type
_entity_poly.pdbx_seq_one_letter_code
_entity_poly.pdbx_strand_id
1 'polypeptide(L)'
;MNLPEAFASYSRLFHQDLLKIYPSLDDAVRQAPNFLTRDQVESLKTYLDELTSGRYSNAELQEIWNSSKAQLYISGGSMIEFFRKARAYLN
;
A
#
# COMPACT_ATOMS: atom_id res chain seq x y z
N MET A 1 14.07 -3.62 8.01
CA MET A 1 13.30 -4.62 7.23
C MET A 1 13.59 -4.37 5.76
N ASN A 2 13.90 -5.40 4.97
CA ASN A 2 14.09 -5.25 3.53
C ASN A 2 12.73 -5.43 2.85
N LEU A 3 12.04 -4.32 2.57
CA LEU A 3 10.78 -4.32 1.84
C LEU A 3 11.03 -4.43 0.33
N PRO A 4 10.16 -5.10 -0.44
CA PRO A 4 10.27 -5.11 -1.90
C PRO A 4 10.27 -3.69 -2.47
N GLU A 5 11.11 -3.45 -3.48
CA GLU A 5 11.23 -2.13 -4.10
C GLU A 5 9.90 -1.63 -4.68
N ALA A 6 9.09 -2.52 -5.23
CA ALA A 6 7.74 -2.21 -5.72
C ALA A 6 6.83 -1.69 -4.60
N PHE A 7 6.90 -2.29 -3.41
CA PHE A 7 6.14 -1.83 -2.24
C PHE A 7 6.66 -0.51 -1.69
N ALA A 8 7.98 -0.30 -1.69
CA ALA A 8 8.59 0.98 -1.33
C ALA A 8 8.17 2.10 -2.31
N SER A 9 8.16 1.81 -3.61
CA SER A 9 7.72 2.75 -4.66
C SER A 9 6.22 3.07 -4.52
N TYR A 10 5.39 2.06 -4.30
CA TYR A 10 3.96 2.23 -4.06
C TYR A 10 3.69 3.06 -2.80
N SER A 11 4.29 2.70 -1.66
CA SER A 11 4.08 3.41 -0.39
C SER A 11 4.54 4.87 -0.43
N ARG A 12 5.58 5.20 -1.21
CA ARG A 12 6.05 6.58 -1.39
C ARG A 12 5.00 7.51 -2.00
N LEU A 13 4.05 6.98 -2.77
CA LEU A 13 2.94 7.77 -3.32
C LEU A 13 2.03 8.31 -2.21
N PHE A 14 1.99 7.65 -1.05
CA PHE A 14 1.22 8.04 0.12
C PHE A 14 2.01 9.03 0.99
N HIS A 15 2.40 10.15 0.39
CA HIS A 15 3.07 11.26 1.06
C HIS A 15 2.06 12.21 1.75
N GLN A 16 2.54 13.10 2.61
CA GLN A 16 1.71 13.98 3.45
C GLN A 16 0.70 14.85 2.69
N ASP A 17 1.00 15.17 1.43
CA ASP A 17 0.20 16.04 0.56
C ASP A 17 -0.77 15.27 -0.37
N LEU A 18 -0.84 13.95 -0.27
CA LEU A 18 -1.66 13.10 -1.15
C LEU A 18 -3.12 13.60 -1.26
N LEU A 19 -3.74 13.95 -0.13
CA LEU A 19 -5.15 14.38 -0.09
C LEU A 19 -5.38 15.80 -0.64
N LYS A 20 -4.32 16.53 -1.00
CA LYS A 20 -4.44 17.75 -1.81
C LYS A 20 -4.59 17.42 -3.30
N ILE A 21 -4.18 16.22 -3.71
CA ILE A 21 -4.16 15.75 -5.11
C ILE A 21 -5.39 14.86 -5.37
N TYR A 22 -5.71 13.98 -4.41
CA TYR A 22 -6.81 13.04 -4.53
C TYR A 22 -7.96 13.40 -3.58
N PRO A 23 -9.22 13.30 -4.04
CA PRO A 23 -10.40 13.63 -3.21
C PRO A 23 -10.55 12.74 -1.97
N SER A 24 -9.99 11.53 -2.01
CA SER A 24 -10.07 10.55 -0.93
C SER A 24 -8.86 9.61 -0.93
N LEU A 25 -8.64 8.93 0.20
CA LEU A 25 -7.65 7.85 0.29
C LEU A 25 -8.00 6.72 -0.69
N ASP A 26 -9.28 6.43 -0.91
CA ASP A 26 -9.70 5.41 -1.86
C ASP A 26 -9.31 5.75 -3.31
N ASP A 27 -9.57 6.98 -3.73
CA ASP A 27 -9.15 7.45 -5.05
C ASP A 27 -7.64 7.36 -5.23
N ALA A 28 -6.88 7.70 -4.18
CA ALA A 28 -5.44 7.55 -4.21
C ALA A 28 -4.99 6.09 -4.35
N VAL A 29 -5.56 5.17 -3.57
CA VAL A 29 -5.25 3.72 -3.65
C VAL A 29 -5.59 3.18 -5.04
N ARG A 30 -6.71 3.61 -5.63
CA ARG A 30 -7.11 3.21 -6.99
C ARG A 30 -6.16 3.72 -8.06
N GLN A 31 -5.62 4.92 -7.90
CA GLN A 31 -4.77 5.58 -8.91
C GLN A 31 -3.27 5.28 -8.74
N ALA A 32 -2.83 4.94 -7.54
CA ALA A 32 -1.42 4.65 -7.23
C ALA A 32 -0.76 3.62 -8.17
N PRO A 33 -1.43 2.53 -8.60
CA PRO A 33 -0.84 1.57 -9.54
C PRO A 33 -0.45 2.16 -10.90
N ASN A 34 -1.08 3.26 -11.34
CA ASN A 34 -0.78 3.90 -12.63
C ASN A 34 0.60 4.56 -12.68
N PHE A 35 1.25 4.72 -11.52
CA PHE A 35 2.61 5.25 -11.40
C PHE A 35 3.68 4.17 -11.33
N LEU A 36 3.29 2.89 -11.42
CA LEU A 36 4.19 1.75 -11.37
C LEU A 36 4.37 1.15 -12.77
N THR A 37 5.55 0.58 -13.00
CA THR A 37 5.80 -0.27 -14.17
C THR A 37 5.04 -1.59 -14.04
N ARG A 38 4.87 -2.31 -15.16
CA ARG A 38 4.23 -3.63 -15.16
C ARG A 38 4.90 -4.62 -14.20
N ASP A 39 6.23 -4.66 -14.19
CA ASP A 39 6.98 -5.57 -13.32
C ASP A 39 6.82 -5.20 -11.84
N GLN A 40 6.76 -3.91 -11.53
CA GLN A 40 6.46 -3.43 -10.18
C GLN A 40 5.02 -3.77 -9.77
N VAL A 41 4.05 -3.70 -10.68
CA VAL A 41 2.67 -4.12 -10.40
C VAL A 41 2.61 -5.61 -10.05
N GLU A 42 3.26 -6.49 -10.82
CA GLU A 42 3.27 -7.93 -10.54
C GLU A 42 4.00 -8.26 -9.22
N SER A 43 5.13 -7.60 -8.95
CA SER A 43 5.83 -7.72 -7.67
C SER A 43 4.98 -7.22 -6.49
N LEU A 44 4.27 -6.10 -6.67
CA LEU A 44 3.37 -5.54 -5.65
C LEU A 44 2.17 -6.47 -5.40
N LYS A 45 1.56 -7.04 -6.44
CA LYS A 45 0.48 -8.03 -6.30
C LYS A 45 0.92 -9.19 -5.41
N THR A 46 2.06 -9.80 -5.75
CA THR A 46 2.64 -10.93 -5.01
C THR A 46 2.85 -10.58 -3.53
N TYR A 47 3.38 -9.39 -3.26
CA TYR A 47 3.65 -8.97 -1.89
C TYR A 47 2.36 -8.65 -1.12
N LEU A 48 1.37 -8.01 -1.75
CA LEU A 48 0.07 -7.77 -1.11
C LEU A 48 -0.71 -9.06 -0.85
N ASP A 49 -0.58 -10.07 -1.72
CA ASP A 49 -1.13 -11.41 -1.48
C ASP A 49 -0.48 -12.05 -0.24
N GLU A 50 0.83 -11.88 -0.03
CA GLU A 50 1.51 -12.30 1.21
C GLU A 50 1.01 -11.54 2.44
N LEU A 51 0.94 -10.21 2.36
CA LEU A 51 0.48 -9.37 3.49
C LEU A 51 -0.96 -9.67 3.89
N THR A 52 -1.81 -10.07 2.93
CA THR A 52 -3.22 -10.38 3.17
C THR A 52 -3.50 -11.87 3.40
N SER A 53 -2.47 -12.71 3.44
CA SER A 53 -2.59 -14.18 3.59
C SER A 53 -3.04 -14.64 4.98
N GLY A 54 -3.15 -13.73 5.94
CA GLY A 54 -3.44 -14.03 7.36
C GLY A 54 -2.22 -14.40 8.19
N ARG A 55 -1.00 -14.33 7.65
CA ARG A 55 0.26 -14.56 8.39
C ARG A 55 0.55 -13.46 9.40
N TYR A 56 0.16 -12.23 9.09
CA TYR A 56 0.45 -11.04 9.87
C TYR A 56 -0.81 -10.55 10.60
N SER A 57 -0.66 -10.21 11.86
CA SER A 57 -1.66 -9.45 12.61
C SER A 57 -1.79 -8.02 12.06
N ASN A 58 -2.91 -7.36 12.38
CA ASN A 58 -3.10 -5.98 11.95
C ASN A 58 -2.03 -5.02 12.50
N ALA A 59 -1.50 -5.30 13.70
CA ALA A 59 -0.40 -4.51 14.29
C ALA A 59 0.91 -4.68 13.51
N GLU A 60 1.28 -5.91 13.16
CA GLU A 60 2.45 -6.18 12.32
C GLU A 60 2.32 -5.55 10.92
N LEU A 61 1.13 -5.59 10.33
CA LEU A 61 0.85 -4.90 9.07
C LEU A 61 1.02 -3.38 9.19
N GLN A 62 0.60 -2.81 10.31
CA GLN A 62 0.81 -1.38 10.60
C GLN A 62 2.31 -1.07 10.75
N GLU A 63 3.09 -1.94 11.40
CA GLU A 63 4.54 -1.78 11.52
C GLU A 63 5.25 -1.88 10.17
N ILE A 64 4.84 -2.81 9.30
CA ILE A 64 5.34 -2.94 7.92
C ILE A 64 5.06 -1.65 7.15
N TRP A 65 3.83 -1.11 7.25
CA TRP A 65 3.47 0.16 6.63
C TRP A 65 4.30 1.33 7.16
N ASN A 66 4.46 1.44 8.48
CA ASN A 66 5.24 2.51 9.10
C ASN A 66 6.74 2.42 8.76
N SER A 67 7.24 1.20 8.52
CA SER A 67 8.61 0.93 8.09
C SER A 67 8.84 1.18 6.59
N SER A 68 7.78 1.48 5.83
CA SER A 68 7.83 1.74 4.40
C SER A 68 8.29 3.17 4.08
N LYS A 69 8.05 3.62 2.83
CA LYS A 69 8.30 5.01 2.42
C LYS A 69 7.05 5.89 2.50
N ALA A 70 5.94 5.36 3.01
CA ALA A 70 4.75 6.15 3.27
C ALA A 70 5.00 7.20 4.36
N GLN A 71 4.35 8.35 4.21
CA GLN A 71 4.31 9.40 5.23
C GLN A 71 2.91 9.53 5.86
N LEU A 72 1.89 9.00 5.19
CA LEU A 72 0.55 8.92 5.74
C LEU A 72 0.44 7.79 6.75
N TYR A 73 -0.01 8.14 7.94
CA TYR A 73 -0.48 7.18 8.91
C TYR A 73 -1.94 6.81 8.59
N ILE A 74 -2.22 5.50 8.46
CA ILE A 74 -3.57 5.00 8.25
C ILE A 74 -4.25 4.85 9.62
N SER A 75 -4.96 5.88 10.08
CA SER A 75 -5.66 5.87 11.37
C SER A 75 -7.07 5.29 11.27
N GLY A 76 -7.54 4.68 12.37
CA GLY A 76 -8.95 4.34 12.56
C GLY A 76 -9.49 3.20 11.68
N GLY A 77 -8.61 2.48 10.98
CA GLY A 77 -8.97 1.42 10.05
C GLY A 77 -8.14 0.14 10.22
N SER A 78 -8.61 -0.91 9.55
CA SER A 78 -7.91 -2.18 9.46
C SER A 78 -6.87 -2.11 8.33
N MET A 79 -5.59 -2.22 8.68
CA MET A 79 -4.48 -2.19 7.71
C MET A 79 -4.59 -3.35 6.71
N ILE A 80 -5.12 -4.50 7.15
CA ILE A 80 -5.43 -5.60 6.23
C ILE A 80 -6.51 -5.24 5.21
N GLU A 81 -7.54 -4.47 5.59
CA GLU A 81 -8.56 -4.01 4.63
C GLU A 81 -7.97 -3.00 3.63
N PHE A 82 -7.07 -2.12 4.08
CA PHE A 82 -6.34 -1.25 3.19
C PHE A 82 -5.52 -2.04 2.15
N PHE A 83 -4.77 -3.05 2.58
CA PHE A 83 -3.98 -3.88 1.65
C PHE A 83 -4.84 -4.75 0.73
N ARG A 84 -5.97 -5.28 1.21
CA ARG A 84 -6.94 -5.99 0.37
C ARG A 84 -7.50 -5.07 -0.72
N LYS A 85 -7.83 -3.84 -0.35
CA LYS A 85 -8.34 -2.84 -1.29
C LYS A 85 -7.29 -2.46 -2.34
N ALA A 86 -6.04 -2.21 -1.91
CA ALA A 86 -4.93 -1.99 -2.82
C ALA A 86 -4.76 -3.17 -3.79
N ARG A 87 -4.82 -4.41 -3.29
CA ARG A 87 -4.69 -5.61 -4.11
C ARG A 87 -5.81 -5.76 -5.15
N ALA A 88 -7.03 -5.38 -4.79
CA ALA A 88 -8.20 -5.45 -5.66
C ALA A 88 -8.12 -4.46 -6.85
N TYR A 89 -7.39 -3.35 -6.72
CA TYR A 89 -7.17 -2.40 -7.82
C TYR A 89 -6.00 -2.76 -8.74
N LEU A 90 -5.21 -3.78 -8.38
CA LEU A 90 -4.18 -4.36 -9.22
C LEU A 90 -4.80 -5.53 -10.01
N ASN A 91 -5.47 -5.22 -11.13
CA ASN A 91 -5.92 -6.23 -12.10
C ASN A 91 -4.74 -6.94 -12.75
#